data_AF-B5ZBS2-F1
#
_entry.id   AF-B5ZBS2-F1
#
_cell.length_a   1.000
_cell.length_b   1.000
_cell.length_c   1.000
_cell.angle_alpha   90.00
_cell.angle_beta   90.00
_cell.angle_gamma   90.00
#
_symmetry.space_group_name_H-M   'P 1'
#
loop_
_entity.id
_entity.type
_entity.pdbx_description
1 polymer ?
#
loop_
_entity_poly.entity_id
_entity_poly.type
_entity_poly.pdbx_seq_one_letter_code
_entity_poly.pdbx_strand_id
1 'polypeptide(L)'
;MPKKFKKWFLWISLTLVSTTTLISTLVSCAQQNKISKSDLFDFSEQEPTQWEKEIIDSAKNKNPTFHINEWNASFAYLQEFNAIIGELEAKKDNLNSNDFSKAKTNKIITFIPYVEFDSNKYLGNQIISDNTRVNWPSIISQYTNNKQHDLMAFTNDLLIYSNLKQTPKYQVDNKDLKEDFVRNNNWLNENIDYHLSIFKDIKYDFYLSHWLYQYWIDQNRLDVVLKLIYHANKIILYPDGNAELYYVANYYAQAVKNLISKDPHLSKQKIDDHLHNFINMKSFKEAKNYFSSKLNNNKDWLTVFVLNKLFKIFAIDESWVDCDYFKFSKEFMPKSYKIRTNYANVLNSLNLSLTAKNQFKKNFEYAFRMHNKTFLDFIVDGKQYYDPKKQNLIFMGSSLFKDNVLKDRKIVKQELQQWALKIKNKYPNANYFFKLHPIYNQNQVLDYIQEITNGIFKPIILDAKTPWENILLRDYLSIKNNKAVLFKDKNTPNFSLWGFQPTTSALLTSFDFIRNNTKLTNDEVQSIIGFDNFLVGKNYDILRRDYEPNKDYTNQNLQILERTYGQLIFAKILKKFY
;
A
#
# COMPACT_ATOMS: atom_id res chain seq x y z
N MET A 1 -1.91 -28.21 -78.03
CA MET A 1 -3.15 -27.40 -78.22
C MET A 1 -4.35 -28.34 -78.13
N PRO A 2 -5.56 -27.91 -77.71
CA PRO A 2 -6.01 -27.22 -76.49
C PRO A 2 -6.98 -28.11 -75.65
N LYS A 3 -7.04 -27.98 -74.31
CA LYS A 3 -7.93 -27.11 -73.48
C LYS A 3 -9.44 -27.29 -73.71
N LYS A 4 -10.17 -27.71 -72.65
CA LYS A 4 -11.14 -26.93 -71.86
C LYS A 4 -12.12 -27.88 -71.16
N PHE A 5 -12.00 -28.06 -69.84
CA PHE A 5 -13.10 -28.31 -68.87
C PHE A 5 -12.50 -28.70 -67.52
N LYS A 6 -12.05 -27.72 -66.72
CA LYS A 6 -11.72 -27.88 -65.28
C LYS A 6 -11.43 -26.52 -64.63
N LYS A 7 -12.42 -25.62 -64.63
CA LYS A 7 -12.29 -24.31 -63.96
C LYS A 7 -13.52 -23.83 -63.20
N TRP A 8 -14.48 -24.70 -62.88
CA TRP A 8 -15.70 -24.30 -62.18
C TRP A 8 -15.99 -25.02 -60.85
N PHE A 9 -15.17 -26.00 -60.45
CA PHE A 9 -15.40 -26.74 -59.19
C PHE A 9 -14.43 -26.41 -58.04
N LEU A 10 -13.45 -25.51 -58.25
CA LEU A 10 -12.46 -25.15 -57.22
C LEU A 10 -12.72 -23.80 -56.53
N TRP A 11 -13.81 -23.11 -56.88
CA TRP A 11 -14.13 -21.77 -56.36
C TRP A 11 -15.33 -21.73 -55.40
N ILE A 12 -15.98 -22.87 -55.13
CA ILE A 12 -17.09 -22.96 -54.16
C ILE A 12 -16.66 -23.68 -52.87
N SER A 13 -15.62 -24.52 -52.92
CA SER A 13 -15.10 -25.24 -51.75
C SER A 13 -14.07 -24.46 -50.93
N LEU A 14 -13.40 -23.44 -51.50
CA LEU A 14 -12.49 -22.55 -50.75
C LEU A 14 -13.20 -21.37 -50.05
N THR A 15 -14.41 -21.02 -50.50
CA THR A 15 -15.16 -19.88 -49.95
C THR A 15 -16.00 -20.29 -48.73
N LEU A 16 -16.38 -21.56 -48.61
CA LEU A 16 -17.15 -22.05 -47.45
C LEU A 16 -16.31 -22.44 -46.23
N VAL A 17 -15.04 -22.85 -46.42
CA VAL A 17 -14.13 -23.19 -45.31
C VAL A 17 -13.45 -21.95 -44.72
N SER A 18 -13.29 -20.88 -45.51
CA SER A 18 -12.72 -19.62 -45.04
C SER A 18 -13.72 -18.78 -44.23
N THR A 19 -15.03 -18.85 -44.50
CA THR A 19 -16.04 -18.10 -43.71
C THR A 19 -16.36 -18.73 -42.37
N THR A 20 -16.39 -20.06 -42.22
CA THR A 20 -16.67 -20.69 -40.91
C THR A 20 -15.49 -20.56 -39.95
N THR A 21 -14.26 -20.56 -40.45
CA THR A 21 -13.05 -20.35 -39.63
C THR A 21 -12.85 -18.87 -39.29
N LEU A 22 -13.20 -17.92 -40.17
CA LEU A 22 -13.20 -16.49 -39.81
C LEU A 22 -14.32 -16.16 -38.81
N ILE A 23 -15.51 -16.75 -38.94
CA ILE A 23 -16.63 -16.49 -38.03
C ILE A 23 -16.37 -17.12 -36.65
N SER A 24 -15.76 -18.31 -36.55
CA SER A 24 -15.41 -18.87 -35.23
C SER A 24 -14.27 -18.11 -34.54
N THR A 25 -13.34 -17.52 -35.29
CA THR A 25 -12.25 -16.70 -34.76
C THR A 25 -12.70 -15.27 -34.42
N LEU A 26 -13.64 -14.70 -35.19
CA LEU A 26 -14.28 -13.42 -34.88
C LEU A 26 -15.30 -13.54 -33.74
N VAL A 27 -15.98 -14.67 -33.59
CA VAL A 27 -16.88 -14.92 -32.44
C VAL A 27 -16.07 -15.24 -31.18
N SER A 28 -14.92 -15.92 -31.27
CA SER A 28 -14.04 -16.12 -30.09
C SER A 28 -13.29 -14.84 -29.67
N CYS A 29 -12.91 -13.96 -30.61
CA CYS A 29 -12.37 -12.64 -30.29
C CYS A 29 -13.45 -11.64 -29.83
N ALA A 30 -14.68 -11.74 -30.33
CA ALA A 30 -15.79 -10.88 -29.90
C ALA A 30 -16.42 -11.33 -28.57
N GLN A 31 -16.27 -12.60 -28.17
CA GLN A 31 -16.70 -13.09 -26.85
C GLN A 31 -15.65 -12.88 -25.73
N GLN A 32 -14.40 -12.54 -26.07
CA GLN A 32 -13.37 -12.23 -25.06
C GLN A 32 -13.31 -10.75 -24.63
N ASN A 33 -14.09 -9.84 -25.24
CA ASN A 33 -14.05 -8.41 -24.91
C ASN A 33 -15.41 -7.71 -24.77
N LYS A 34 -16.51 -8.47 -24.59
CA LYS A 34 -17.77 -7.88 -24.10
C LYS A 34 -17.87 -7.98 -22.58
N ILE A 35 -16.95 -7.30 -21.90
CA ILE A 35 -17.17 -6.85 -20.53
C ILE A 35 -18.22 -5.74 -20.64
N SER A 36 -19.46 -6.05 -20.30
CA SER A 36 -20.55 -5.08 -20.38
C SER A 36 -20.40 -4.03 -19.27
N LYS A 37 -21.11 -2.90 -19.34
CA LYS A 37 -21.15 -1.90 -18.24
C LYS A 37 -21.45 -2.53 -16.86
N SER A 38 -22.04 -3.73 -16.80
CA SER A 38 -22.35 -4.45 -15.55
C SER A 38 -21.16 -5.15 -14.87
N ASP A 39 -20.00 -5.21 -15.53
CA ASP A 39 -18.78 -5.83 -15.02
C ASP A 39 -17.79 -4.82 -14.41
N LEU A 40 -17.95 -3.53 -14.71
CA LEU A 40 -17.42 -2.46 -13.88
C LEU A 40 -18.23 -2.43 -12.59
N PHE A 41 -17.55 -2.19 -11.47
CA PHE A 41 -18.15 -2.32 -10.16
C PHE A 41 -19.42 -1.46 -10.04
N ASP A 42 -20.46 -2.01 -9.42
CA ASP A 42 -21.75 -1.37 -9.14
C ASP A 42 -21.62 -0.31 -8.02
N PHE A 43 -20.55 0.49 -8.06
CA PHE A 43 -20.48 1.75 -7.35
C PHE A 43 -20.90 2.83 -8.36
N SER A 44 -21.80 3.72 -7.94
CA SER A 44 -22.11 4.93 -8.71
C SER A 44 -20.81 5.68 -9.05
N GLU A 45 -20.78 6.39 -10.17
CA GLU A 45 -19.71 7.38 -10.39
C GLU A 45 -19.64 8.29 -9.17
N GLN A 46 -18.42 8.54 -8.70
CA GLN A 46 -18.17 9.38 -7.53
C GLN A 46 -17.26 10.52 -7.97
N GLU A 47 -17.49 11.70 -7.40
CA GLU A 47 -16.61 12.83 -7.62
C GLU A 47 -15.17 12.48 -7.22
N PRO A 48 -14.16 12.84 -8.04
CA PRO A 48 -12.76 12.66 -7.69
C PRO A 48 -12.43 13.37 -6.39
N THR A 49 -11.86 12.64 -5.42
CA THR A 49 -11.27 13.25 -4.21
C THR A 49 -9.97 13.94 -4.58
N GLN A 50 -9.34 14.62 -3.61
CA GLN A 50 -8.00 15.18 -3.85
C GLN A 50 -7.00 14.11 -4.28
N TRP A 51 -7.13 12.86 -3.80
CA TRP A 51 -6.23 11.77 -4.15
C TRP A 51 -6.27 11.46 -5.65
N GLU A 52 -7.47 11.26 -6.19
CA GLU A 52 -7.63 11.01 -7.63
C GLU A 52 -7.24 12.21 -8.48
N LYS A 53 -7.44 13.45 -7.98
CA LYS A 53 -6.98 14.66 -8.65
C LYS A 53 -5.45 14.72 -8.75
N GLU A 54 -4.73 14.34 -7.70
CA GLU A 54 -3.26 14.31 -7.72
C GLU A 54 -2.72 13.27 -8.71
N ILE A 55 -3.34 12.08 -8.78
CA ILE A 55 -3.02 11.04 -9.77
C ILE A 55 -3.18 11.59 -11.19
N ILE A 56 -4.32 12.24 -11.49
CA ILE A 56 -4.58 12.82 -12.81
C ILE A 56 -3.64 14.00 -13.11
N ASP A 57 -3.33 14.84 -12.12
CA ASP A 57 -2.39 15.96 -12.28
C ASP A 57 -0.98 15.47 -12.58
N SER A 58 -0.48 14.46 -11.85
CA SER A 58 0.82 13.82 -12.11
C SER A 58 0.85 13.15 -13.48
N ALA A 59 -0.24 12.53 -13.91
CA ALA A 59 -0.36 11.95 -15.24
C ALA A 59 -0.28 12.98 -16.38
N LYS A 60 -0.73 14.21 -16.14
CA LYS A 60 -0.87 15.25 -17.17
C LYS A 60 0.26 16.29 -17.18
N ASN A 61 1.03 16.40 -16.10
CA ASN A 61 2.10 17.39 -16.03
C ASN A 61 3.38 16.92 -16.77
N LYS A 62 4.41 17.77 -16.78
CA LYS A 62 5.68 17.52 -17.48
C LYS A 62 6.76 16.87 -16.60
N ASN A 63 6.51 16.80 -15.29
CA ASN A 63 7.49 16.37 -14.30
C ASN A 63 7.48 14.84 -14.22
N PRO A 64 8.62 14.18 -14.02
CA PRO A 64 8.63 12.77 -13.71
C PRO A 64 7.98 12.51 -12.34
N THR A 65 7.24 11.42 -12.23
CA THR A 65 6.72 10.92 -10.96
C THR A 65 7.68 9.89 -10.38
N PHE A 66 7.96 10.00 -9.09
CA PHE A 66 8.83 9.09 -8.37
C PHE A 66 8.08 8.46 -7.20
N HIS A 67 7.78 7.17 -7.31
CA HIS A 67 7.17 6.40 -6.23
C HIS A 67 8.26 5.71 -5.40
N ILE A 68 8.30 6.06 -4.12
CA ILE A 68 9.26 5.55 -3.14
C ILE A 68 8.53 4.58 -2.22
N ASN A 69 8.65 3.29 -2.54
CA ASN A 69 8.06 2.22 -1.75
C ASN A 69 9.02 1.76 -0.64
N GLU A 70 8.53 1.68 0.60
CA GLU A 70 9.16 0.87 1.66
C GLU A 70 8.16 -0.21 2.12
N TRP A 71 8.55 -1.48 2.02
CA TRP A 71 7.68 -2.66 1.95
C TRP A 71 6.96 -3.08 3.24
N ASN A 72 6.82 -2.18 4.22
CA ASN A 72 6.48 -2.56 5.59
C ASN A 72 4.97 -2.74 5.85
N ALA A 73 4.07 -2.14 5.04
CA ALA A 73 2.63 -2.31 5.22
C ALA A 73 1.84 -2.55 3.93
N SER A 74 0.78 -3.36 4.02
CA SER A 74 -0.10 -3.67 2.89
C SER A 74 -0.84 -2.44 2.37
N PHE A 75 -1.20 -1.50 3.26
CA PHE A 75 -2.01 -0.36 2.88
C PHE A 75 -1.25 0.65 2.01
N ALA A 76 -0.04 1.07 2.43
CA ALA A 76 0.84 1.89 1.61
C ALA A 76 1.01 1.30 0.20
N TYR A 77 1.26 -0.01 0.17
CA TYR A 77 1.48 -0.77 -1.05
C TYR A 77 0.28 -0.71 -2.02
N LEU A 78 -0.95 -0.86 -1.49
CA LEU A 78 -2.17 -0.77 -2.30
C LEU A 78 -2.36 0.64 -2.89
N GLN A 79 -2.06 1.68 -2.11
CA GLN A 79 -2.26 3.06 -2.54
C GLN A 79 -1.25 3.49 -3.59
N GLU A 80 0.00 3.10 -3.42
CA GLU A 80 1.02 3.34 -4.44
C GLU A 80 0.66 2.66 -5.76
N PHE A 81 0.13 1.43 -5.72
CA PHE A 81 -0.32 0.73 -6.93
C PHE A 81 -1.55 1.36 -7.57
N ASN A 82 -2.48 1.88 -6.77
CA ASN A 82 -3.58 2.69 -7.28
C ASN A 82 -3.06 3.91 -8.04
N ALA A 83 -2.05 4.60 -7.50
CA ALA A 83 -1.44 5.77 -8.13
C ALA A 83 -0.68 5.40 -9.41
N ILE A 84 0.23 4.43 -9.36
CA ILE A 84 1.03 3.99 -10.52
C ILE A 84 0.13 3.56 -11.68
N ILE A 85 -0.81 2.64 -11.44
CA ILE A 85 -1.70 2.13 -12.50
C ILE A 85 -2.64 3.26 -12.96
N GLY A 86 -3.13 4.09 -12.05
CA GLY A 86 -3.98 5.24 -12.36
C GLY A 86 -3.30 6.25 -13.27
N GLU A 87 -2.05 6.60 -12.96
CA GLU A 87 -1.23 7.50 -13.77
C GLU A 87 -0.93 6.92 -15.15
N LEU A 88 -0.56 5.63 -15.23
CA LEU A 88 -0.28 4.96 -16.51
C LEU A 88 -1.51 4.93 -17.42
N GLU A 89 -2.67 4.56 -16.89
CA GLU A 89 -3.90 4.51 -17.68
C GLU A 89 -4.40 5.91 -18.03
N ALA A 90 -4.27 6.89 -17.12
CA ALA A 90 -4.58 8.29 -17.41
C ALA A 90 -3.67 8.87 -18.51
N LYS A 91 -2.37 8.58 -18.48
CA LYS A 91 -1.45 8.98 -19.55
C LYS A 91 -1.89 8.42 -20.90
N LYS A 92 -2.12 7.10 -20.98
CA LYS A 92 -2.59 6.44 -22.20
C LYS A 92 -3.90 7.00 -22.74
N ASP A 93 -4.86 7.27 -21.85
CA ASP A 93 -6.17 7.80 -22.22
C ASP A 93 -6.09 9.23 -22.80
N ASN A 94 -5.15 10.05 -22.28
CA ASN A 94 -4.92 11.42 -22.75
C ASN A 94 -4.03 11.51 -24.00
N LEU A 95 -3.26 10.47 -24.34
CA LEU A 95 -2.32 10.45 -25.49
C LEU A 95 -3.01 10.46 -26.87
N ASN A 96 -4.34 10.45 -26.95
CA ASN A 96 -5.08 10.72 -28.20
C ASN A 96 -5.27 12.23 -28.49
N SER A 97 -4.76 13.12 -27.64
CA SER A 97 -4.75 14.58 -27.87
C SER A 97 -3.40 15.04 -28.44
N ASN A 98 -3.42 15.98 -29.38
CA ASN A 98 -2.28 16.47 -30.18
C ASN A 98 -1.08 17.09 -29.41
N ASP A 99 -0.95 16.89 -28.09
CA ASP A 99 0.06 17.50 -27.21
C ASP A 99 1.25 16.55 -26.93
N PHE A 100 1.58 15.69 -27.91
CA PHE A 100 2.56 14.60 -27.84
C PHE A 100 4.00 15.01 -27.49
N SER A 101 4.36 16.29 -27.62
CA SER A 101 5.71 16.78 -27.35
C SER A 101 6.00 17.05 -25.87
N LYS A 102 4.98 17.30 -25.04
CA LYS A 102 5.13 17.56 -23.59
C LYS A 102 5.17 16.29 -22.73
N ALA A 103 4.57 15.19 -23.20
CA ALA A 103 4.48 13.93 -22.45
C ALA A 103 5.79 13.11 -22.42
N LYS A 104 6.74 13.37 -23.34
CA LYS A 104 7.97 12.54 -23.51
C LYS A 104 8.93 12.57 -22.31
N THR A 105 8.82 13.53 -21.40
CA THR A 105 9.66 13.63 -20.18
C THR A 105 8.97 13.11 -18.93
N ASN A 106 7.65 12.88 -18.96
CA ASN A 106 6.86 12.47 -17.80
C ASN A 106 6.94 10.94 -17.60
N LYS A 107 8.06 10.48 -17.04
CA LYS A 107 8.28 9.08 -16.68
C LYS A 107 7.78 8.80 -15.27
N ILE A 108 7.18 7.63 -15.07
CA ILE A 108 6.95 7.07 -13.75
C ILE A 108 8.19 6.24 -13.39
N ILE A 109 8.80 6.58 -12.26
CA ILE A 109 9.98 5.92 -11.72
C ILE A 109 9.54 5.20 -10.45
N THR A 110 9.72 3.89 -10.41
CA THR A 110 9.37 3.06 -9.26
C THR A 110 10.55 2.21 -8.84
N PHE A 111 10.87 2.28 -7.55
CA PHE A 111 11.83 1.37 -6.94
C PHE A 111 11.09 0.15 -6.44
N ILE A 112 11.55 -1.03 -6.84
CA ILE A 112 11.14 -2.30 -6.25
C ILE A 112 12.28 -2.71 -5.31
N PRO A 113 12.20 -2.39 -4.01
CA PRO A 113 13.03 -3.06 -3.02
C PRO A 113 12.89 -4.58 -3.15
N TYR A 114 13.92 -5.28 -3.62
CA TYR A 114 13.98 -6.74 -3.55
C TYR A 114 14.01 -7.21 -2.08
N VAL A 115 13.05 -8.07 -1.79
CA VAL A 115 12.86 -8.95 -0.63
C VAL A 115 12.58 -8.31 0.73
N GLU A 116 11.29 -8.34 1.01
CA GLU A 116 10.65 -8.77 2.25
C GLU A 116 11.48 -9.51 3.32
N PHE A 117 12.53 -10.33 3.06
CA PHE A 117 13.22 -11.08 4.14
C PHE A 117 14.71 -11.41 3.98
N ASP A 118 15.46 -10.92 2.97
CA ASP A 118 16.88 -11.26 2.88
C ASP A 118 17.72 -10.23 2.08
N SER A 119 18.47 -9.39 2.80
CA SER A 119 19.39 -8.42 2.23
C SER A 119 20.46 -9.05 1.33
N ASN A 120 20.78 -10.33 1.53
CA ASN A 120 21.84 -11.01 0.78
C ASN A 120 21.37 -11.46 -0.60
N LYS A 121 20.05 -11.64 -0.82
CA LYS A 121 19.50 -12.01 -2.14
C LYS A 121 19.40 -10.83 -3.10
N TYR A 122 19.52 -9.60 -2.61
CA TYR A 122 19.55 -8.37 -3.40
C TYR A 122 20.79 -8.27 -4.32
N LEU A 123 21.88 -8.96 -3.95
CA LEU A 123 23.16 -8.90 -4.64
C LEU A 123 23.26 -9.87 -5.84
N GLY A 124 22.38 -10.86 -5.91
CA GLY A 124 22.38 -11.89 -6.95
C GLY A 124 21.63 -11.48 -8.23
N ASN A 125 21.86 -12.20 -9.32
CA ASN A 125 21.09 -12.11 -10.57
C ASN A 125 19.64 -12.65 -10.42
N GLN A 126 19.09 -12.70 -9.19
CA GLN A 126 17.80 -13.35 -8.96
C GLN A 126 16.65 -12.46 -9.40
N ILE A 127 15.86 -13.04 -10.30
CA ILE A 127 14.68 -12.47 -10.95
C ILE A 127 13.63 -12.13 -9.89
N ILE A 128 12.82 -11.09 -10.14
CA ILE A 128 11.59 -10.84 -9.38
C ILE A 128 10.76 -12.13 -9.37
N SER A 129 10.75 -12.83 -8.24
CA SER A 129 10.07 -14.11 -8.15
C SER A 129 8.56 -13.91 -8.03
N ASP A 130 7.80 -14.89 -8.50
CA ASP A 130 6.37 -15.02 -8.26
C ASP A 130 6.01 -15.16 -6.76
N ASN A 131 6.98 -15.11 -5.86
CA ASN A 131 6.78 -15.25 -4.42
C ASN A 131 6.58 -13.94 -3.66
N THR A 132 6.72 -12.77 -4.30
CA THR A 132 6.43 -11.49 -3.62
C THR A 132 4.92 -11.22 -3.52
N ARG A 133 4.48 -10.28 -2.67
CA ARG A 133 3.06 -9.84 -2.58
C ARG A 133 2.47 -9.42 -3.93
N VAL A 134 3.34 -9.01 -4.85
CA VAL A 134 3.02 -8.45 -6.16
C VAL A 134 3.43 -9.39 -7.27
N ASN A 135 2.61 -9.50 -8.29
CA ASN A 135 3.02 -10.02 -9.57
C ASN A 135 3.58 -8.89 -10.45
N TRP A 136 4.77 -8.39 -10.11
CA TRP A 136 5.49 -7.39 -10.91
C TRP A 136 5.73 -7.82 -12.36
N PRO A 137 6.03 -9.10 -12.68
CA PRO A 137 6.11 -9.57 -14.08
C PRO A 137 4.84 -9.28 -14.89
N SER A 138 3.66 -9.39 -14.26
CA SER A 138 2.40 -9.02 -14.92
C SER A 138 2.29 -7.53 -15.24
N ILE A 139 2.86 -6.64 -14.42
CA ILE A 139 2.85 -5.20 -14.70
C ILE A 139 3.89 -4.88 -15.77
N ILE A 140 5.11 -5.39 -15.62
CA ILE A 140 6.22 -5.17 -16.55
C ILE A 140 5.83 -5.61 -17.97
N SER A 141 5.25 -6.79 -18.15
CA SER A 141 4.86 -7.29 -19.47
C SER A 141 3.74 -6.47 -20.15
N GLN A 142 2.91 -5.76 -19.39
CA GLN A 142 1.81 -4.94 -19.93
C GLN A 142 2.26 -3.52 -20.29
N TYR A 143 3.21 -2.99 -19.54
CA TYR A 143 3.66 -1.61 -19.68
C TYR A 143 5.05 -1.50 -20.28
N THR A 144 5.66 -2.62 -20.70
CA THR A 144 6.97 -2.61 -21.34
C THR A 144 7.10 -3.46 -22.59
N ASN A 145 7.95 -2.98 -23.53
CA ASN A 145 8.22 -3.67 -24.80
C ASN A 145 9.14 -4.88 -24.64
N ASN A 146 9.63 -5.14 -23.43
CA ASN A 146 10.56 -6.24 -23.19
C ASN A 146 9.78 -7.52 -22.86
N LYS A 147 9.73 -8.44 -23.84
CA LYS A 147 9.19 -9.81 -23.67
C LYS A 147 10.21 -10.77 -23.02
N GLN A 148 11.46 -10.35 -22.88
CA GLN A 148 12.50 -11.10 -22.21
C GLN A 148 12.62 -10.67 -20.74
N HIS A 149 12.90 -11.63 -19.86
CA HIS A 149 13.15 -11.48 -18.43
C HIS A 149 14.36 -10.59 -18.07
N ASP A 150 14.88 -9.79 -19.02
CA ASP A 150 15.87 -8.75 -18.78
C ASP A 150 15.17 -7.54 -18.15
N LEU A 151 15.29 -7.49 -16.83
CA LEU A 151 14.61 -6.62 -15.87
C LEU A 151 14.97 -5.11 -15.97
N MET A 152 15.64 -4.68 -17.05
CA MET A 152 15.59 -3.29 -17.49
C MET A 152 14.39 -3.13 -18.41
N ALA A 153 13.24 -2.92 -17.81
CA ALA A 153 12.02 -2.69 -18.54
C ALA A 153 11.90 -1.19 -18.84
N PHE A 154 12.60 -0.74 -19.88
CA PHE A 154 12.42 0.61 -20.38
C PHE A 154 11.11 0.66 -21.18
N THR A 155 10.15 1.44 -20.69
CA THR A 155 9.29 2.17 -21.63
C THR A 155 9.55 3.64 -21.60
N ASN A 156 8.95 4.30 -22.59
CA ASN A 156 8.82 5.75 -22.57
C ASN A 156 8.17 6.23 -21.26
N ASP A 157 7.33 5.42 -20.60
CA ASP A 157 6.45 5.88 -19.52
C ASP A 157 6.71 5.26 -18.13
N LEU A 158 7.30 4.05 -18.02
CA LEU A 158 7.59 3.37 -16.74
C LEU A 158 9.04 2.90 -16.66
N LEU A 159 9.72 3.25 -15.56
CA LEU A 159 11.05 2.79 -15.19
C LEU A 159 10.97 2.03 -13.86
N ILE A 160 11.30 0.74 -13.91
CA ILE A 160 11.33 -0.14 -12.74
C ILE A 160 12.78 -0.53 -12.44
N TYR A 161 13.21 -0.30 -11.20
CA TYR A 161 14.50 -0.78 -10.69
C TYR A 161 14.27 -1.90 -9.68
N SER A 162 14.66 -3.12 -10.05
CA SER A 162 14.48 -4.33 -9.22
C SER A 162 15.78 -4.84 -8.57
N ASN A 163 16.93 -4.35 -9.04
CA ASN A 163 18.24 -4.60 -8.46
C ASN A 163 19.11 -3.36 -8.64
N LEU A 164 19.98 -3.09 -7.66
CA LEU A 164 21.06 -2.11 -7.74
C LEU A 164 21.88 -2.15 -9.01
N LYS A 165 22.27 -3.34 -9.45
CA LYS A 165 23.07 -3.55 -10.66
C LYS A 165 22.38 -3.03 -11.93
N GLN A 166 21.07 -2.81 -11.87
CA GLN A 166 20.26 -2.26 -12.96
C GLN A 166 20.20 -0.74 -12.93
N THR A 167 20.82 -0.09 -11.95
CA THR A 167 20.87 1.37 -11.92
C THR A 167 22.08 1.81 -12.74
N PRO A 168 21.95 2.81 -13.63
CA PRO A 168 23.04 3.10 -14.55
C PRO A 168 24.37 3.53 -13.88
N LYS A 169 24.38 3.95 -12.60
CA LYS A 169 25.62 4.12 -11.79
C LYS A 169 26.44 2.83 -11.72
N TYR A 170 25.78 1.69 -11.53
CA TYR A 170 26.43 0.39 -11.37
C TYR A 170 26.92 -0.17 -12.69
N GLN A 171 26.20 0.10 -13.78
CA GLN A 171 26.60 -0.32 -15.13
C GLN A 171 27.81 0.45 -15.64
N VAL A 172 27.99 1.70 -15.19
CA VAL A 172 29.11 2.55 -15.58
C VAL A 172 30.38 2.24 -14.77
N ASP A 173 30.25 1.99 -13.46
CA ASP A 173 31.43 1.94 -12.57
C ASP A 173 32.14 0.59 -12.48
N ASN A 174 31.53 -0.52 -12.94
CA ASN A 174 32.13 -1.88 -13.07
C ASN A 174 33.06 -2.32 -11.91
N LYS A 175 32.82 -1.83 -10.69
CA LYS A 175 33.65 -2.09 -9.50
C LYS A 175 32.90 -3.00 -8.55
N ASP A 176 33.59 -4.07 -8.15
CA ASP A 176 33.16 -4.98 -7.09
C ASP A 176 32.79 -4.20 -5.84
N LEU A 177 31.49 -4.06 -5.59
CA LEU A 177 31.00 -3.47 -4.36
C LEU A 177 31.23 -4.45 -3.22
N LYS A 178 31.99 -3.99 -2.22
CA LYS A 178 32.19 -4.70 -0.95
C LYS A 178 30.83 -4.92 -0.28
N GLU A 179 30.63 -6.10 0.30
CA GLU A 179 29.39 -6.52 1.01
C GLU A 179 28.90 -5.49 2.05
N ASP A 180 29.78 -4.65 2.59
CA ASP A 180 29.45 -3.57 3.54
C ASP A 180 28.48 -2.51 2.97
N PHE A 181 28.38 -2.37 1.65
CA PHE A 181 27.47 -1.45 0.98
C PHE A 181 25.99 -1.74 1.31
N VAL A 182 25.64 -3.00 1.53
CA VAL A 182 24.26 -3.47 1.68
C VAL A 182 23.80 -3.48 3.15
N ARG A 183 24.72 -3.71 4.09
CA ARG A 183 24.37 -3.83 5.52
C ARG A 183 23.88 -2.53 6.17
N ASN A 184 24.12 -1.37 5.57
CA ASN A 184 23.89 -0.05 6.20
C ASN A 184 22.62 0.70 5.75
N ASN A 185 21.72 0.10 4.95
CA ASN A 185 20.53 0.77 4.39
C ASN A 185 20.83 2.07 3.59
N ASN A 186 22.07 2.27 3.11
CA ASN A 186 22.43 3.40 2.25
C ASN A 186 21.91 3.28 0.80
N TRP A 187 21.30 2.14 0.49
CA TRP A 187 20.77 1.79 -0.82
C TRP A 187 19.79 2.84 -1.38
N LEU A 188 18.71 3.12 -0.66
CA LEU A 188 17.65 3.99 -1.13
C LEU A 188 18.15 5.44 -1.27
N ASN A 189 19.02 5.86 -0.35
CA ASN A 189 19.69 7.17 -0.37
C ASN A 189 20.53 7.33 -1.64
N GLU A 190 21.37 6.35 -1.98
CA GLU A 190 22.23 6.44 -3.16
C GLU A 190 21.47 6.28 -4.49
N ASN A 191 20.34 5.58 -4.49
CA ASN A 191 19.47 5.45 -5.67
C ASN A 191 18.70 6.73 -5.96
N ILE A 192 18.11 7.33 -4.92
CA ILE A 192 17.49 8.64 -5.00
C ILE A 192 18.55 9.66 -5.40
N ASP A 193 19.71 9.71 -4.74
CA ASP A 193 20.82 10.59 -5.09
C ASP A 193 21.23 10.44 -6.55
N TYR A 194 21.31 9.21 -7.05
CA TYR A 194 21.68 8.95 -8.42
C TYR A 194 20.62 9.45 -9.41
N HIS A 195 19.34 9.17 -9.19
CA HIS A 195 18.27 9.61 -10.09
C HIS A 195 18.10 11.13 -10.06
N LEU A 196 18.23 11.75 -8.89
CA LEU A 196 18.26 13.21 -8.77
C LEU A 196 19.51 13.80 -9.43
N SER A 197 20.62 13.05 -9.52
CA SER A 197 21.85 13.49 -10.20
C SER A 197 21.83 13.34 -11.73
N ILE A 198 21.02 12.43 -12.28
CA ILE A 198 20.87 12.24 -13.74
C ILE A 198 20.07 13.39 -14.37
N PHE A 199 19.04 13.88 -13.68
CA PHE A 199 18.18 14.94 -14.20
C PHE A 199 18.38 16.25 -13.43
N LYS A 200 19.60 16.79 -13.54
CA LYS A 200 19.91 18.14 -13.05
C LYS A 200 18.90 19.12 -13.65
N ASP A 201 18.35 19.98 -12.80
CA ASP A 201 17.38 21.04 -13.15
C ASP A 201 15.93 20.60 -13.44
N ILE A 202 15.56 19.35 -13.17
CA ILE A 202 14.17 18.87 -13.26
C ILE A 202 13.53 18.80 -11.86
N LYS A 203 12.24 19.15 -11.78
CA LYS A 203 11.40 18.97 -10.59
C LYS A 203 10.60 17.67 -10.70
N TYR A 204 10.28 17.06 -9.56
CA TYR A 204 9.61 15.76 -9.51
C TYR A 204 8.34 15.79 -8.67
N ASP A 205 7.40 14.93 -9.01
CA ASP A 205 6.30 14.56 -8.14
C ASP A 205 6.75 13.36 -7.29
N PHE A 206 6.92 13.54 -5.98
CA PHE A 206 7.31 12.44 -5.10
C PHE A 206 6.08 11.84 -4.43
N TYR A 207 5.96 10.51 -4.50
CA TYR A 207 4.96 9.73 -3.77
C TYR A 207 5.69 8.84 -2.78
N LEU A 208 5.41 8.99 -1.49
CA LEU A 208 6.00 8.16 -0.45
C LEU A 208 5.09 8.03 0.77
N SER A 209 5.29 6.99 1.57
CA SER A 209 4.53 6.87 2.81
C SER A 209 4.97 7.91 3.83
N HIS A 210 4.01 8.37 4.64
CA HIS A 210 4.26 9.23 5.79
C HIS A 210 5.35 8.69 6.73
N TRP A 211 5.31 7.39 6.97
CA TRP A 211 6.25 6.72 7.84
C TRP A 211 7.66 6.78 7.27
N LEU A 212 7.84 6.50 5.97
CA LEU A 212 9.15 6.57 5.32
C LEU A 212 9.77 7.97 5.43
N TYR A 213 8.97 9.01 5.17
CA TYR A 213 9.42 10.40 5.30
C TYR A 213 9.91 10.71 6.72
N GLN A 214 9.11 10.38 7.73
CA GLN A 214 9.48 10.62 9.13
C GLN A 214 10.63 9.73 9.60
N TYR A 215 10.68 8.48 9.15
CA TYR A 215 11.75 7.53 9.46
C TYR A 215 13.11 8.07 8.99
N TRP A 216 13.20 8.62 7.78
CA TRP A 216 14.44 9.25 7.31
C TRP A 216 14.88 10.43 8.16
N ILE A 217 13.93 11.26 8.61
CA ILE A 217 14.21 12.37 9.53
C ILE A 217 14.76 11.83 10.85
N ASP A 218 14.15 10.77 11.40
CA ASP A 218 14.56 10.19 12.67
C ASP A 218 15.88 9.43 12.61
N GLN A 219 16.19 8.79 11.49
CA GLN A 219 17.48 8.16 11.21
C GLN A 219 18.56 9.18 10.81
N ASN A 220 18.30 10.48 10.98
CA ASN A 220 19.20 11.57 10.66
C ASN A 220 19.70 11.55 9.20
N ARG A 221 18.86 11.06 8.27
CA ARG A 221 19.13 11.05 6.81
C ARG A 221 18.78 12.39 6.18
N LEU A 222 19.22 13.49 6.81
CA LEU A 222 18.77 14.85 6.47
C LEU A 222 19.11 15.22 5.02
N ASP A 223 20.27 14.81 4.50
CA ASP A 223 20.71 15.14 3.14
C ASP A 223 19.71 14.64 2.07
N VAL A 224 19.15 13.45 2.26
CA VAL A 224 18.17 12.85 1.33
C VAL A 224 16.84 13.57 1.38
N VAL A 225 16.37 13.88 2.60
CA VAL A 225 15.13 14.64 2.81
C VAL A 225 15.26 16.04 2.22
N LEU A 226 16.40 16.70 2.45
CA LEU A 226 16.70 18.02 1.89
C LEU A 226 16.74 18.00 0.36
N LYS A 227 17.35 16.97 -0.26
CA LYS A 227 17.35 16.80 -1.72
C LYS A 227 15.94 16.60 -2.26
N LEU A 228 15.15 15.74 -1.64
CA LEU A 228 13.76 15.49 -2.02
C LEU A 228 12.97 16.81 -2.02
N ILE A 229 13.06 17.59 -0.93
CA ILE A 229 12.39 18.89 -0.82
C ILE A 229 12.88 19.87 -1.88
N TYR A 230 14.20 19.97 -2.08
CA TYR A 230 14.80 20.91 -3.02
C TYR A 230 14.39 20.60 -4.48
N HIS A 231 14.25 19.32 -4.84
CA HIS A 231 13.89 18.88 -6.18
C HIS A 231 12.38 18.64 -6.38
N ALA A 232 11.53 18.88 -5.38
CA ALA A 232 10.10 18.62 -5.49
C ALA A 232 9.35 19.69 -6.30
N ASN A 233 8.50 19.23 -7.22
CA ASN A 233 7.33 19.97 -7.70
C ASN A 233 6.20 19.85 -6.67
N LYS A 234 5.96 18.63 -6.19
CA LYS A 234 5.09 18.30 -5.06
C LYS A 234 5.57 17.05 -4.35
N ILE A 235 5.21 16.95 -3.08
CA ILE A 235 5.48 15.79 -2.22
C ILE A 235 4.15 15.28 -1.71
N ILE A 236 3.78 14.09 -2.16
CA ILE A 236 2.55 13.41 -1.80
C ILE A 236 2.91 12.36 -0.76
N LEU A 237 2.38 12.58 0.44
CA LEU A 237 2.56 11.68 1.57
C LEU A 237 1.26 10.92 1.81
N TYR A 238 1.32 9.59 1.76
CA TYR A 238 0.16 8.72 1.99
C TYR A 238 0.37 7.82 3.21
N PRO A 239 -0.70 7.30 3.82
CA PRO A 239 -0.56 6.61 5.09
C PRO A 239 -0.06 5.18 4.89
N ASP A 240 0.77 4.72 5.82
CA ASP A 240 1.25 3.34 5.86
C ASP A 240 0.18 2.38 6.41
N GLY A 241 -0.82 2.90 7.12
CA GLY A 241 -1.91 2.14 7.74
C GLY A 241 -1.54 1.54 9.10
N ASN A 242 -0.33 0.98 9.29
CA ASN A 242 0.06 0.35 10.56
C ASN A 242 0.34 1.37 11.66
N ALA A 243 0.80 2.56 11.28
CA ALA A 243 1.25 3.56 12.23
C ALA A 243 0.99 5.00 11.75
N GLU A 244 -0.02 5.16 10.89
CA GLU A 244 -0.43 6.44 10.30
C GLU A 244 -0.57 7.54 11.35
N LEU A 245 -1.40 7.33 12.38
CA LEU A 245 -1.68 8.35 13.39
C LEU A 245 -0.54 8.52 14.39
N TYR A 246 0.27 7.48 14.60
CA TYR A 246 1.47 7.57 15.43
C TYR A 246 2.51 8.48 14.77
N TYR A 247 2.88 8.20 13.51
CA TYR A 247 3.98 8.87 12.86
C TYR A 247 3.62 10.26 12.32
N VAL A 248 2.46 10.39 11.68
CA VAL A 248 2.10 11.66 11.04
C VAL A 248 1.81 12.71 12.09
N ALA A 249 0.98 12.38 13.06
CA ALA A 249 0.40 13.39 13.92
C ALA A 249 1.20 13.60 15.22
N ASN A 250 1.71 12.53 15.86
CA ASN A 250 2.49 12.71 17.10
C ASN A 250 3.89 13.29 16.85
N TYR A 251 4.63 12.86 15.82
CA TYR A 251 5.96 13.43 15.55
C TYR A 251 5.84 14.87 15.08
N TYR A 252 4.87 15.15 14.22
CA TYR A 252 4.56 16.52 13.81
C TYR A 252 4.22 17.40 15.01
N ALA A 253 3.31 16.94 15.88
CA ALA A 253 2.97 17.61 17.13
C ALA A 253 4.20 17.92 17.99
N GLN A 254 5.08 16.95 18.18
CA GLN A 254 6.31 17.13 18.95
C GLN A 254 7.26 18.12 18.30
N ALA A 255 7.45 18.04 16.98
CA ALA A 255 8.29 18.98 16.23
C ALA A 255 7.79 20.43 16.36
N VAL A 256 6.48 20.65 16.25
CA VAL A 256 5.87 21.97 16.48
C VAL A 256 6.12 22.46 17.90
N LYS A 257 5.89 21.62 18.93
CA LYS A 257 6.16 21.99 20.35
C LYS A 257 7.62 22.37 20.56
N ASN A 258 8.53 21.58 20.00
CA ASN A 258 9.97 21.82 20.12
C ASN A 258 10.36 23.15 19.46
N LEU A 259 9.83 23.47 18.28
CA LEU A 259 10.11 24.73 17.60
C LEU A 259 9.50 25.93 18.34
N ILE A 260 8.26 25.84 18.81
CA ILE A 260 7.62 26.91 19.60
C ILE A 260 8.40 27.16 20.91
N SER A 261 8.90 26.11 21.57
CA SER A 261 9.70 26.28 22.80
C SER A 261 11.02 27.02 22.57
N LYS A 262 11.57 26.94 21.35
CA LYS A 262 12.81 27.63 20.94
C LYS A 262 12.53 29.01 20.36
N ASP A 263 11.36 29.19 19.75
CA ASP A 263 10.91 30.43 19.12
C ASP A 263 9.41 30.64 19.40
N PRO A 264 9.06 31.35 20.48
CA PRO A 264 7.67 31.61 20.84
C PRO A 264 6.87 32.41 19.80
N HIS A 265 7.55 33.04 18.83
CA HIS A 265 6.94 33.79 17.73
C HIS A 265 6.92 33.00 16.42
N LEU A 266 7.13 31.69 16.46
CA LEU A 266 6.92 30.82 15.31
C LEU A 266 5.51 31.06 14.75
N SER A 267 5.41 31.17 13.42
CA SER A 267 4.15 31.29 12.71
C SER A 267 4.18 30.43 11.46
N LYS A 268 3.01 30.11 10.91
CA LYS A 268 2.92 29.41 9.63
C LYS A 268 3.66 30.17 8.51
N GLN A 269 3.52 31.50 8.48
CA GLN A 269 4.23 32.34 7.50
C GLN A 269 5.76 32.17 7.62
N LYS A 270 6.30 32.16 8.84
CA LYS A 270 7.74 31.95 9.06
C LYS A 270 8.21 30.58 8.57
N ILE A 271 7.41 29.54 8.76
CA ILE A 271 7.68 28.19 8.23
C ILE A 271 7.68 28.20 6.70
N ASP A 272 6.67 28.83 6.09
CA ASP A 272 6.56 28.98 4.64
C ASP A 272 7.73 29.79 4.06
N ASP A 273 8.16 30.86 4.72
CA ASP A 273 9.29 31.69 4.30
C ASP A 273 10.60 30.90 4.35
N HIS A 274 10.83 30.11 5.40
CA HIS A 274 12.02 29.26 5.50
C HIS A 274 12.06 28.20 4.40
N LEU A 275 10.93 27.56 4.11
CA LEU A 275 10.85 26.60 3.02
C LEU A 275 11.02 27.27 1.66
N HIS A 276 10.38 28.41 1.43
CA HIS A 276 10.47 29.18 0.18
C HIS A 276 11.91 29.60 -0.10
N ASN A 277 12.61 30.12 0.92
CA ASN A 277 14.03 30.46 0.82
C ASN A 277 14.87 29.22 0.48
N PHE A 278 14.60 28.09 1.13
CA PHE A 278 15.33 26.85 0.91
C PHE A 278 15.20 26.32 -0.54
N ILE A 279 13.96 26.20 -1.05
CA ILE A 279 13.71 25.60 -2.38
C ILE A 279 14.11 26.51 -3.56
N ASN A 280 14.33 27.80 -3.31
CA ASN A 280 14.70 28.80 -4.31
C ASN A 280 16.17 29.20 -4.27
N MET A 281 17.00 28.53 -3.47
CA MET A 281 18.46 28.72 -3.54
C MET A 281 18.99 28.34 -4.92
N LYS A 282 20.09 28.96 -5.36
CA LYS A 282 20.64 28.73 -6.72
C LYS A 282 21.21 27.33 -6.89
N SER A 283 21.63 26.71 -5.80
CA SER A 283 22.17 25.37 -5.79
C SER A 283 21.76 24.60 -4.54
N PHE A 284 21.74 23.27 -4.64
CA PHE A 284 21.51 22.42 -3.48
C PHE A 284 22.57 22.64 -2.38
N LYS A 285 23.80 22.97 -2.75
CA LYS A 285 24.87 23.32 -1.79
C LYS A 285 24.51 24.56 -0.97
N GLU A 286 23.97 25.60 -1.62
CA GLU A 286 23.47 26.80 -0.92
C GLU A 286 22.27 26.47 -0.02
N ALA A 287 21.32 25.65 -0.51
CA ALA A 287 20.18 25.19 0.30
C ALA A 287 20.63 24.43 1.55
N LYS A 288 21.61 23.54 1.43
CA LYS A 288 22.20 22.82 2.56
C LYS A 288 22.90 23.74 3.55
N ASN A 289 23.65 24.74 3.05
CA ASN A 289 24.27 25.76 3.91
C ASN A 289 23.22 26.60 4.64
N TYR A 290 22.10 26.92 3.98
CA TYR A 290 20.98 27.61 4.62
C TYR A 290 20.38 26.78 5.76
N PHE A 291 20.10 25.49 5.52
CA PHE A 291 19.59 24.60 6.56
C PHE A 291 20.56 24.49 7.75
N SER A 292 21.87 24.41 7.49
CA SER A 292 22.88 24.36 8.54
C SER A 292 22.98 25.66 9.33
N SER A 293 23.02 26.82 8.65
CA SER A 293 23.32 28.12 9.27
C SER A 293 22.12 28.90 9.79
N LYS A 294 20.95 28.76 9.15
CA LYS A 294 19.71 29.47 9.52
C LYS A 294 18.75 28.60 10.32
N LEU A 295 18.77 27.29 10.08
CA LEU A 295 17.91 26.33 10.75
C LEU A 295 18.68 25.43 11.74
N ASN A 296 19.97 25.68 11.94
CA ASN A 296 20.84 25.00 12.91
C ASN A 296 20.84 23.47 12.80
N ASN A 297 20.69 22.95 11.58
CA ASN A 297 20.49 21.52 11.33
C ASN A 297 19.33 20.90 12.14
N ASN A 298 18.36 21.69 12.59
CA ASN A 298 17.25 21.21 13.40
C ASN A 298 16.26 20.44 12.52
N LYS A 299 16.22 19.12 12.70
CA LYS A 299 15.36 18.19 11.96
C LYS A 299 13.86 18.49 12.11
N ASP A 300 13.44 19.14 13.21
CA ASP A 300 12.04 19.52 13.43
C ASP A 300 11.51 20.41 12.30
N TRP A 301 12.36 21.23 11.67
CA TRP A 301 11.99 22.05 10.51
C TRP A 301 11.52 21.19 9.33
N LEU A 302 12.18 20.06 9.08
CA LEU A 302 11.80 19.14 8.00
C LEU A 302 10.42 18.53 8.26
N THR A 303 10.13 18.19 9.51
CA THR A 303 8.82 17.67 9.89
C THR A 303 7.72 18.72 9.76
N VAL A 304 7.97 19.99 10.11
CA VAL A 304 6.91 21.03 10.05
C VAL A 304 6.69 21.64 8.66
N PHE A 305 7.63 21.47 7.72
CA PHE A 305 7.47 21.93 6.34
C PHE A 305 6.25 21.32 5.62
N VAL A 306 5.71 20.22 6.14
CA VAL A 306 4.45 19.63 5.65
C VAL A 306 3.22 20.55 5.76
N LEU A 307 3.31 21.67 6.49
CA LEU A 307 2.29 22.73 6.49
C LEU A 307 2.17 23.47 5.15
N ASN A 308 3.23 23.44 4.35
CA ASN A 308 3.28 24.16 3.09
C ASN A 308 2.54 23.41 1.97
N LYS A 309 2.04 24.17 0.99
CA LYS A 309 1.34 23.63 -0.19
C LYS A 309 2.17 22.67 -1.06
N LEU A 310 3.50 22.68 -0.93
CA LEU A 310 4.41 21.72 -1.56
C LEU A 310 4.07 20.28 -1.14
N PHE A 311 3.57 20.11 0.09
CA PHE A 311 3.18 18.82 0.62
C PHE A 311 1.67 18.61 0.48
N LYS A 312 1.28 17.40 0.10
CA LYS A 312 -0.09 16.89 0.12
C LYS A 312 -0.13 15.69 1.04
N ILE A 313 -0.79 15.85 2.18
CA ILE A 313 -0.92 14.80 3.18
C ILE A 313 -2.23 14.06 2.99
N PHE A 314 -2.16 12.75 2.81
CA PHE A 314 -3.31 11.88 2.66
C PHE A 314 -3.46 10.94 3.86
N ALA A 315 -4.69 10.75 4.32
CA ALA A 315 -5.00 9.96 5.50
C ALA A 315 -6.23 9.06 5.26
N ILE A 316 -6.32 7.93 5.99
CA ILE A 316 -7.51 7.06 5.98
C ILE A 316 -8.73 7.85 6.49
N ASP A 317 -8.52 8.72 7.46
CA ASP A 317 -9.53 9.63 8.01
C ASP A 317 -8.96 11.06 8.06
N GLU A 318 -9.73 12.08 7.70
CA GLU A 318 -9.26 13.48 7.73
C GLU A 318 -9.38 14.13 9.11
N SER A 319 -10.20 13.58 10.00
CA SER A 319 -10.57 14.25 11.26
C SER A 319 -9.42 14.40 12.26
N TRP A 320 -8.28 13.75 12.04
CA TRP A 320 -7.14 13.83 12.96
C TRP A 320 -6.52 15.24 13.01
N VAL A 321 -6.64 16.05 11.95
CA VAL A 321 -6.13 17.43 11.94
C VAL A 321 -7.03 18.42 12.67
N ASP A 322 -8.31 18.09 12.86
CA ASP A 322 -9.31 18.91 13.54
C ASP A 322 -9.55 18.47 15.00
N CYS A 323 -8.73 17.55 15.50
CA CYS A 323 -8.89 16.93 16.80
C CYS A 323 -8.08 17.66 17.90
N ASP A 324 -8.73 18.09 18.99
CA ASP A 324 -8.05 18.79 20.10
C ASP A 324 -7.10 17.90 20.93
N TYR A 325 -6.96 16.61 20.57
CA TYR A 325 -6.07 15.65 21.22
C TYR A 325 -4.66 16.20 21.47
N PHE A 326 -4.13 16.99 20.53
CA PHE A 326 -2.78 17.53 20.62
C PHE A 326 -2.65 18.90 21.29
N LYS A 327 -3.77 19.62 21.46
CA LYS A 327 -3.86 20.97 22.02
C LYS A 327 -3.01 22.02 21.27
N PHE A 328 -3.14 22.08 19.94
CA PHE A 328 -2.55 23.16 19.12
C PHE A 328 -3.60 24.06 18.50
N SER A 329 -3.21 25.27 18.10
CA SER A 329 -4.02 26.09 17.22
C SER A 329 -4.13 25.43 15.84
N LYS A 330 -5.30 25.59 15.20
CA LYS A 330 -5.58 25.05 13.86
C LYS A 330 -4.61 25.54 12.78
N GLU A 331 -3.94 26.67 12.99
CA GLU A 331 -2.96 27.22 12.04
C GLU A 331 -1.69 26.33 11.91
N PHE A 332 -1.34 25.61 12.98
CA PHE A 332 -0.25 24.64 13.02
C PHE A 332 -0.77 23.22 12.85
N MET A 333 -1.92 23.02 12.20
CA MET A 333 -2.36 21.70 11.78
C MET A 333 -2.19 21.59 10.26
N PRO A 334 -1.54 20.52 9.76
CA PRO A 334 -1.43 20.33 8.33
C PRO A 334 -2.81 20.11 7.73
N LYS A 335 -2.95 20.45 6.46
CA LYS A 335 -4.15 20.07 5.71
C LYS A 335 -4.01 18.60 5.30
N SER A 336 -4.93 17.76 5.74
CA SER A 336 -5.03 16.36 5.31
C SER A 336 -6.19 16.15 4.34
N TYR A 337 -6.06 15.14 3.51
CA TYR A 337 -7.08 14.72 2.54
C TYR A 337 -7.36 13.23 2.68
N LYS A 338 -8.60 12.80 2.46
CA LYS A 338 -9.00 11.41 2.58
C LYS A 338 -8.45 10.62 1.41
N ILE A 339 -7.86 9.46 1.71
CA ILE A 339 -7.49 8.48 0.72
C ILE A 339 -8.58 7.40 0.64
N ARG A 340 -8.89 6.96 -0.58
CA ARG A 340 -9.85 5.86 -0.76
C ARG A 340 -9.16 4.53 -0.47
N THR A 341 -9.73 3.76 0.44
CA THR A 341 -9.14 2.51 0.93
C THR A 341 -9.24 1.33 -0.04
N ASN A 342 -10.00 1.45 -1.13
CA ASN A 342 -10.16 0.38 -2.11
C ASN A 342 -10.03 0.87 -3.57
N TYR A 343 -9.41 0.05 -4.41
CA TYR A 343 -9.11 0.41 -5.80
C TYR A 343 -10.36 0.59 -6.66
N ALA A 344 -11.47 -0.06 -6.32
CA ALA A 344 -12.70 0.04 -7.10
C ALA A 344 -13.29 1.45 -7.04
N ASN A 345 -13.27 2.08 -5.85
CA ASN A 345 -13.69 3.46 -5.69
C ASN A 345 -12.71 4.43 -6.36
N VAL A 346 -11.39 4.17 -6.30
CA VAL A 346 -10.39 4.95 -7.05
C VAL A 346 -10.70 4.90 -8.54
N LEU A 347 -10.80 3.69 -9.10
CA LEU A 347 -11.10 3.43 -10.51
C LEU A 347 -12.35 4.18 -10.99
N ASN A 348 -13.44 4.10 -10.23
CA ASN A 348 -14.70 4.71 -10.63
C ASN A 348 -14.68 6.25 -10.53
N SER A 349 -13.80 6.79 -9.69
CA SER A 349 -13.62 8.24 -9.53
C SER A 349 -12.58 8.82 -10.51
N LEU A 350 -11.67 8.00 -11.03
CA LEU A 350 -10.78 8.41 -12.11
C LEU A 350 -11.63 8.63 -13.37
N ASN A 351 -11.63 9.87 -13.87
CA ASN A 351 -12.35 10.26 -15.09
C ASN A 351 -11.64 9.72 -16.35
N LEU A 352 -11.66 8.40 -16.50
CA LEU A 352 -11.03 7.63 -17.56
C LEU A 352 -12.09 7.06 -18.51
N SER A 353 -11.73 6.84 -19.77
CA SER A 353 -12.55 6.09 -20.71
C SER A 353 -12.85 4.67 -20.22
N LEU A 354 -13.93 4.06 -20.71
CA LEU A 354 -14.31 2.68 -20.37
C LEU A 354 -13.17 1.68 -20.63
N THR A 355 -12.43 1.86 -21.72
CA THR A 355 -11.28 1.02 -22.07
C THR A 355 -10.16 1.15 -21.04
N ALA A 356 -9.79 2.38 -20.67
CA ALA A 356 -8.79 2.64 -19.65
C ALA A 356 -9.23 2.13 -18.26
N LYS A 357 -10.52 2.27 -17.92
CA LYS A 357 -11.07 1.71 -16.68
C LYS A 357 -10.94 0.17 -16.63
N ASN A 358 -11.27 -0.51 -17.72
CA ASN A 358 -11.13 -1.96 -17.82
C ASN A 358 -9.67 -2.42 -17.71
N GLN A 359 -8.75 -1.68 -18.33
CA GLN A 359 -7.32 -1.98 -18.27
C GLN A 359 -6.75 -1.74 -16.87
N PHE A 360 -7.13 -0.65 -16.19
CA PHE A 360 -6.80 -0.41 -14.78
C PHE A 360 -7.23 -1.59 -13.91
N LYS A 361 -8.50 -1.98 -13.99
CA LYS A 361 -9.06 -3.10 -13.20
C LYS A 361 -8.27 -4.38 -13.45
N LYS A 362 -8.05 -4.73 -14.71
CA LYS A 362 -7.29 -5.91 -15.10
C LYS A 362 -5.89 -5.87 -14.50
N ASN A 363 -5.13 -4.80 -14.73
CA ASN A 363 -3.75 -4.70 -14.28
C ASN A 363 -3.63 -4.75 -12.76
N PHE A 364 -4.54 -4.09 -12.04
CA PHE A 364 -4.60 -4.17 -10.58
C PHE A 364 -4.92 -5.60 -10.11
N GLU A 365 -5.97 -6.23 -10.63
CA GLU A 365 -6.36 -7.58 -10.22
C GLU A 365 -5.28 -8.63 -10.51
N TYR A 366 -4.58 -8.54 -11.64
CA TYR A 366 -3.49 -9.44 -11.97
C TYR A 366 -2.25 -9.21 -11.09
N ALA A 367 -1.89 -7.95 -10.82
CA ALA A 367 -0.78 -7.61 -9.92
C ALA A 367 -0.96 -8.22 -8.53
N PHE A 368 -2.18 -8.26 -8.02
CA PHE A 368 -2.48 -8.80 -6.69
C PHE A 368 -3.04 -10.23 -6.72
N ARG A 369 -2.94 -10.93 -7.85
CA ARG A 369 -3.43 -12.31 -8.04
C ARG A 369 -4.89 -12.51 -7.61
N MET A 370 -5.72 -11.50 -7.82
CA MET A 370 -7.15 -11.50 -7.49
C MET A 370 -8.06 -11.79 -8.69
N HIS A 371 -7.51 -11.76 -9.90
CA HIS A 371 -8.30 -11.93 -11.12
C HIS A 371 -9.12 -13.23 -11.09
N ASN A 372 -10.41 -13.12 -11.38
CA ASN A 372 -11.40 -14.21 -11.36
C ASN A 372 -11.50 -15.02 -10.04
N LYS A 373 -10.98 -14.49 -8.92
CA LYS A 373 -11.10 -15.11 -7.60
C LYS A 373 -12.27 -14.57 -6.78
N THR A 374 -12.83 -15.46 -5.97
CA THR A 374 -13.76 -15.24 -4.86
C THR A 374 -13.06 -15.47 -3.52
N PHE A 375 -13.74 -15.19 -2.40
CA PHE A 375 -13.15 -15.38 -1.06
C PHE A 375 -12.65 -16.81 -0.82
N LEU A 376 -13.43 -17.82 -1.24
CA LEU A 376 -13.09 -19.23 -1.05
C LEU A 376 -11.86 -19.69 -1.86
N ASP A 377 -11.42 -18.90 -2.84
CA ASP A 377 -10.21 -19.17 -3.63
C ASP A 377 -8.94 -18.66 -2.93
N PHE A 378 -9.09 -17.87 -1.87
CA PHE A 378 -7.98 -17.47 -1.00
C PHE A 378 -7.73 -18.47 0.14
N ILE A 379 -8.57 -19.49 0.31
CA ILE A 379 -8.33 -20.55 1.28
C ILE A 379 -7.27 -21.50 0.71
N VAL A 380 -6.12 -21.56 1.37
CA VAL A 380 -5.01 -22.44 0.98
C VAL A 380 -5.04 -23.79 1.70
N ASP A 381 -5.68 -23.86 2.86
CA ASP A 381 -5.89 -25.09 3.62
C ASP A 381 -7.12 -24.99 4.54
N GLY A 382 -7.69 -26.14 4.94
CA GLY A 382 -8.80 -26.23 5.89
C GLY A 382 -10.18 -25.90 5.31
N LYS A 383 -10.33 -25.86 3.98
CA LYS A 383 -11.61 -25.54 3.30
C LYS A 383 -12.77 -26.44 3.74
N GLN A 384 -12.50 -27.70 4.08
CA GLN A 384 -13.46 -28.66 4.62
C GLN A 384 -14.06 -28.28 5.98
N TYR A 385 -13.43 -27.37 6.72
CA TYR A 385 -13.95 -26.90 8.01
C TYR A 385 -14.86 -25.68 7.91
N TYR A 386 -14.96 -25.08 6.72
CA TYR A 386 -15.84 -23.95 6.47
C TYR A 386 -17.32 -24.38 6.44
N ASP A 387 -18.14 -23.68 7.21
CA ASP A 387 -19.59 -23.83 7.23
C ASP A 387 -20.26 -22.47 6.96
N PRO A 388 -20.99 -22.30 5.85
CA PRO A 388 -21.61 -21.01 5.48
C PRO A 388 -22.69 -20.54 6.47
N LYS A 389 -23.16 -21.40 7.39
CA LYS A 389 -24.16 -21.02 8.41
C LYS A 389 -23.52 -20.36 9.64
N LYS A 390 -22.20 -20.42 9.79
CA LYS A 390 -21.48 -19.89 10.97
C LYS A 390 -20.99 -18.47 10.74
N GLN A 391 -20.79 -17.73 11.83
CA GLN A 391 -20.06 -16.46 11.81
C GLN A 391 -18.58 -16.71 11.51
N ASN A 392 -17.92 -15.79 10.81
CA ASN A 392 -16.51 -15.90 10.47
C ASN A 392 -15.63 -15.10 11.45
N LEU A 393 -14.68 -15.75 12.11
CA LEU A 393 -13.68 -15.11 12.98
C LEU A 393 -12.34 -15.15 12.26
N ILE A 394 -11.80 -13.98 11.95
CA ILE A 394 -10.55 -13.84 11.19
C ILE A 394 -9.43 -13.46 12.15
N PHE A 395 -8.50 -14.38 12.36
CA PHE A 395 -7.26 -14.10 13.06
C PHE A 395 -6.35 -13.26 12.17
N MET A 396 -6.01 -12.07 12.63
CA MET A 396 -5.04 -11.19 11.98
C MET A 396 -3.66 -11.43 12.60
N GLY A 397 -2.86 -12.25 11.91
CA GLY A 397 -1.52 -12.59 12.34
C GLY A 397 -0.52 -11.47 12.04
N SER A 398 0.49 -11.33 12.89
CA SER A 398 1.58 -10.39 12.70
C SER A 398 2.94 -11.10 12.69
N SER A 399 4.00 -10.38 12.34
CA SER A 399 5.38 -10.88 12.38
C SER A 399 6.03 -10.80 13.78
N LEU A 400 5.24 -10.47 14.81
CA LEU A 400 5.70 -10.28 16.19
C LEU A 400 6.35 -11.55 16.78
N PHE A 401 5.82 -12.73 16.42
CA PHE A 401 6.22 -14.03 16.98
C PHE A 401 6.78 -14.96 15.89
N LYS A 402 7.78 -14.48 15.14
CA LYS A 402 8.48 -15.28 14.11
C LYS A 402 9.62 -16.13 14.70
N ASP A 403 10.20 -17.03 13.90
CA ASP A 403 11.52 -17.66 14.15
C ASP A 403 11.70 -18.36 15.53
N ASN A 404 10.74 -19.18 15.96
CA ASN A 404 10.80 -19.92 17.23
C ASN A 404 10.89 -19.03 18.48
N VAL A 405 10.63 -17.72 18.38
CA VAL A 405 10.66 -16.79 19.51
C VAL A 405 9.79 -17.26 20.69
N LEU A 406 8.74 -18.04 20.42
CA LEU A 406 7.85 -18.58 21.44
C LEU A 406 8.38 -19.85 22.14
N LYS A 407 9.36 -20.55 21.58
CA LYS A 407 9.91 -21.79 22.18
C LYS A 407 10.51 -21.53 23.56
N ASP A 408 11.27 -20.43 23.69
CA ASP A 408 11.94 -20.06 24.93
C ASP A 408 11.10 -19.11 25.81
N ARG A 409 9.96 -18.61 25.30
CA ARG A 409 9.11 -17.63 25.98
C ARG A 409 7.82 -18.26 26.52
N LYS A 410 7.97 -19.20 27.46
CA LYS A 410 6.84 -19.97 28.04
C LYS A 410 5.69 -19.11 28.55
N ILE A 411 5.99 -18.01 29.25
CA ILE A 411 4.97 -17.11 29.83
C ILE A 411 4.17 -16.41 28.72
N VAL A 412 4.86 -15.87 27.70
CA VAL A 412 4.20 -15.25 26.53
C VAL A 412 3.33 -16.28 25.83
N LYS A 413 3.86 -17.48 25.57
CA LYS A 413 3.09 -18.57 24.93
C LYS A 413 1.83 -18.93 25.71
N GLN A 414 1.92 -19.05 27.04
CA GLN A 414 0.76 -19.30 27.90
C GLN A 414 -0.28 -18.19 27.81
N GLU A 415 0.16 -16.92 27.81
CA GLU A 415 -0.74 -15.77 27.65
C GLU A 415 -1.48 -15.80 26.31
N LEU A 416 -0.77 -16.07 25.20
CA LEU A 416 -1.38 -16.19 23.87
C LEU A 416 -2.41 -17.33 23.81
N GLN A 417 -2.08 -18.48 24.38
CA GLN A 417 -2.96 -19.66 24.42
C GLN A 417 -4.19 -19.43 25.29
N GLN A 418 -4.05 -18.73 26.43
CA GLN A 418 -5.16 -18.32 27.28
C GLN A 418 -6.09 -17.34 26.54
N TRP A 419 -5.52 -16.39 25.80
CA TRP A 419 -6.31 -15.49 24.98
C TRP A 419 -7.06 -16.23 23.87
N ALA A 420 -6.39 -17.14 23.15
CA ALA A 420 -7.01 -17.99 22.15
C ALA A 420 -8.18 -18.80 22.73
N LEU A 421 -8.02 -19.37 23.93
CA LEU A 421 -9.09 -20.07 24.65
C LEU A 421 -10.26 -19.14 25.00
N LYS A 422 -9.99 -17.91 25.46
CA LYS A 422 -11.02 -16.90 25.73
C LYS A 422 -11.82 -16.56 24.46
N ILE A 423 -11.14 -16.40 23.31
CA ILE A 423 -11.81 -16.18 22.01
C ILE A 423 -12.65 -17.40 21.62
N LYS A 424 -12.14 -18.62 21.79
CA LYS A 424 -12.88 -19.86 21.51
C LYS A 424 -14.16 -19.95 22.34
N ASN A 425 -14.08 -19.61 23.63
CA ASN A 425 -15.22 -19.62 24.54
C ASN A 425 -16.24 -18.52 24.22
N LYS A 426 -15.78 -17.35 23.75
CA LYS A 426 -16.67 -16.26 23.31
C LYS A 426 -17.40 -16.60 22.00
N TYR A 427 -16.76 -17.35 21.10
CA TYR A 427 -17.30 -17.69 19.77
C TYR A 427 -17.28 -19.20 19.47
N PRO A 428 -17.92 -20.07 20.26
CA PRO A 428 -17.72 -21.53 20.18
C PRO A 428 -18.08 -22.11 18.81
N ASN A 429 -19.08 -21.52 18.13
CA ASN A 429 -19.67 -21.98 16.88
C ASN A 429 -19.29 -21.12 15.66
N ALA A 430 -18.07 -20.58 15.63
CA ALA A 430 -17.56 -19.81 14.49
C ALA A 430 -16.71 -20.65 13.51
N ASN A 431 -16.58 -20.15 12.28
CA ASN A 431 -15.49 -20.49 11.37
C ASN A 431 -14.23 -19.74 11.81
N TYR A 432 -13.09 -20.42 11.93
CA TYR A 432 -11.83 -19.81 12.38
C TYR A 432 -10.86 -19.67 11.23
N PHE A 433 -10.87 -18.50 10.58
CA PHE A 433 -9.93 -18.17 9.52
C PHE A 433 -8.63 -17.62 10.10
N PHE A 434 -7.50 -17.98 9.51
CA PHE A 434 -6.18 -17.49 9.89
C PHE A 434 -5.55 -16.76 8.71
N LYS A 435 -5.44 -15.44 8.82
CA LYS A 435 -4.74 -14.56 7.86
C LYS A 435 -3.42 -14.12 8.47
N LEU A 436 -2.35 -14.85 8.18
CA LEU A 436 -1.03 -14.55 8.71
C LEU A 436 -0.28 -13.48 7.92
N HIS A 437 0.79 -12.96 8.54
CA HIS A 437 1.73 -12.06 7.90
C HIS A 437 2.44 -12.76 6.71
N PRO A 438 2.71 -12.09 5.59
CA PRO A 438 3.39 -12.66 4.41
C PRO A 438 4.80 -13.25 4.65
N ILE A 439 5.35 -13.10 5.85
CA ILE A 439 6.64 -13.68 6.25
C ILE A 439 6.56 -15.20 6.42
N TYR A 440 5.38 -15.71 6.79
CA TYR A 440 5.21 -17.12 7.08
C TYR A 440 5.10 -17.89 5.76
N ASN A 441 6.01 -18.83 5.55
CA ASN A 441 5.88 -19.81 4.47
C ASN A 441 4.75 -20.79 4.81
N GLN A 442 4.05 -21.32 3.80
CA GLN A 442 2.90 -22.23 3.99
C GLN A 442 3.21 -23.38 4.95
N ASN A 443 4.40 -23.97 4.85
CA ASN A 443 4.83 -25.09 5.69
C ASN A 443 4.99 -24.73 7.19
N GLN A 444 5.12 -23.45 7.53
CA GLN A 444 5.30 -22.97 8.91
C GLN A 444 3.99 -22.47 9.54
N VAL A 445 2.94 -22.29 8.73
CA VAL A 445 1.68 -21.67 9.18
C VAL A 445 0.97 -22.55 10.19
N LEU A 446 0.86 -23.85 9.93
CA LEU A 446 0.16 -24.79 10.81
C LEU A 446 0.88 -24.93 12.16
N ASP A 447 2.20 -25.09 12.15
CA ASP A 447 3.02 -25.17 13.37
C ASP A 447 2.87 -23.91 14.22
N TYR A 448 2.92 -22.73 13.58
CA TYR A 448 2.72 -21.45 14.26
C TYR A 448 1.32 -21.37 14.90
N ILE A 449 0.26 -21.69 14.15
CA ILE A 449 -1.12 -21.69 14.67
C ILE A 449 -1.23 -22.67 15.85
N GLN A 450 -0.72 -23.89 15.69
CA GLN A 450 -0.73 -24.89 16.76
C GLN A 450 0.00 -24.39 18.01
N GLU A 451 1.13 -23.71 17.84
CA GLU A 451 1.90 -23.15 18.93
C GLU A 451 1.14 -22.06 19.71
N ILE A 452 0.52 -21.10 19.03
CA ILE A 452 -0.19 -19.98 19.68
C ILE A 452 -1.58 -20.36 20.19
N THR A 453 -2.22 -21.39 19.63
CA THR A 453 -3.59 -21.78 19.99
C THR A 453 -3.68 -23.12 20.72
N ASN A 454 -2.57 -23.83 20.90
CA ASN A 454 -2.56 -25.19 21.46
C ASN A 454 -3.52 -26.17 20.75
N GLY A 455 -3.68 -26.03 19.43
CA GLY A 455 -4.51 -26.92 18.62
C GLY A 455 -6.03 -26.88 18.91
N ILE A 456 -6.54 -25.88 19.65
CA ILE A 456 -7.96 -25.83 20.04
C ILE A 456 -8.93 -25.49 18.89
N PHE A 457 -8.42 -25.06 17.73
CA PHE A 457 -9.21 -24.68 16.57
C PHE A 457 -9.08 -25.70 15.44
N LYS A 458 -10.10 -25.72 14.58
CA LYS A 458 -10.01 -26.30 13.23
C LYS A 458 -9.69 -25.14 12.27
N PRO A 459 -8.42 -24.90 11.92
CA PRO A 459 -8.02 -23.68 11.21
C PRO A 459 -8.46 -23.73 9.74
N ILE A 460 -8.92 -22.59 9.23
CA ILE A 460 -9.11 -22.33 7.80
C ILE A 460 -8.05 -21.30 7.39
N ILE A 461 -7.04 -21.70 6.62
CA ILE A 461 -5.89 -20.84 6.37
C ILE A 461 -6.14 -20.02 5.11
N LEU A 462 -6.04 -18.70 5.24
CA LEU A 462 -6.08 -17.76 4.12
C LEU A 462 -4.67 -17.51 3.57
N ASP A 463 -4.57 -17.28 2.27
CA ASP A 463 -3.32 -16.90 1.62
C ASP A 463 -2.68 -15.69 2.33
N ALA A 464 -1.49 -15.91 2.88
CA ALA A 464 -0.75 -14.88 3.58
C ALA A 464 -0.36 -13.74 2.63
N LYS A 465 -0.04 -14.03 1.35
CA LYS A 465 0.52 -13.05 0.41
C LYS A 465 -0.50 -12.02 -0.08
N THR A 466 -1.76 -12.42 -0.25
CA THR A 466 -2.83 -11.49 -0.65
C THR A 466 -3.11 -10.48 0.48
N PRO A 467 -3.09 -9.16 0.23
CA PRO A 467 -3.47 -8.16 1.23
C PRO A 467 -4.89 -8.37 1.77
N TRP A 468 -5.09 -8.12 3.06
CA TRP A 468 -6.40 -8.30 3.70
C TRP A 468 -7.46 -7.39 3.08
N GLU A 469 -7.12 -6.13 2.83
CA GLU A 469 -8.02 -5.13 2.22
C GLU A 469 -8.56 -5.60 0.86
N ASN A 470 -7.72 -6.31 0.10
CA ASN A 470 -8.07 -6.90 -1.17
C ASN A 470 -9.01 -8.10 -1.02
N ILE A 471 -8.76 -8.99 -0.06
CA ILE A 471 -9.67 -10.11 0.25
C ILE A 471 -11.06 -9.56 0.65
N LEU A 472 -11.09 -8.55 1.53
CA LEU A 472 -12.31 -7.91 2.00
C LEU A 472 -13.09 -7.28 0.85
N LEU A 473 -12.42 -6.52 -0.02
CA LEU A 473 -13.03 -5.92 -1.21
C LEU A 473 -13.58 -7.00 -2.16
N ARG A 474 -12.82 -8.06 -2.45
CA ARG A 474 -13.28 -9.14 -3.35
C ARG A 474 -14.51 -9.85 -2.80
N ASP A 475 -14.58 -10.07 -1.50
CA ASP A 475 -15.76 -10.65 -0.87
C ASP A 475 -16.98 -9.72 -0.98
N TYR A 476 -16.81 -8.43 -0.66
CA TYR A 476 -17.86 -7.42 -0.81
C TYR A 476 -18.40 -7.33 -2.25
N LEU A 477 -17.50 -7.35 -3.24
CA LEU A 477 -17.89 -7.35 -4.65
C LEU A 477 -18.59 -8.63 -5.10
N SER A 478 -18.40 -9.73 -4.36
CA SER A 478 -19.03 -11.03 -4.64
C SER A 478 -20.47 -11.13 -4.13
N ILE A 479 -20.95 -10.14 -3.36
CA ILE A 479 -22.35 -10.06 -2.89
C ILE A 479 -23.32 -10.14 -4.08
N LYS A 480 -23.03 -9.40 -5.17
CA LYS A 480 -23.89 -9.37 -6.37
C LYS A 480 -24.10 -10.73 -7.04
N ASN A 481 -23.18 -11.66 -6.79
CA ASN A 481 -23.20 -13.01 -7.37
C ASN A 481 -23.60 -14.08 -6.34
N ASN A 482 -24.05 -13.70 -5.14
CA ASN A 482 -24.33 -14.60 -4.01
C ASN A 482 -23.14 -15.51 -3.66
N LYS A 483 -21.91 -15.00 -3.79
CA LYS A 483 -20.66 -15.71 -3.49
C LYS A 483 -19.86 -15.11 -2.33
N ALA A 484 -20.42 -14.11 -1.66
CA ALA A 484 -19.79 -13.49 -0.49
C ALA A 484 -19.85 -14.42 0.74
N VAL A 485 -18.79 -14.39 1.54
CA VAL A 485 -18.61 -15.18 2.76
C VAL A 485 -18.60 -14.27 3.99
N LEU A 486 -17.89 -13.15 3.89
CA LEU A 486 -17.77 -12.14 4.95
C LEU A 486 -18.95 -11.17 4.96
N PHE A 487 -19.75 -11.10 3.90
CA PHE A 487 -20.95 -10.27 3.81
C PHE A 487 -22.17 -11.12 3.42
N LYS A 488 -23.28 -10.98 4.15
CA LYS A 488 -24.58 -11.56 3.75
C LYS A 488 -25.26 -10.71 2.69
N ASP A 489 -25.12 -9.40 2.81
CA ASP A 489 -25.58 -8.39 1.86
C ASP A 489 -24.74 -7.11 2.02
N LYS A 490 -25.04 -6.05 1.25
CA LYS A 490 -24.28 -4.79 1.25
C LYS A 490 -24.17 -4.12 2.63
N ASN A 491 -25.11 -4.35 3.55
CA ASN A 491 -25.14 -3.72 4.89
C ASN A 491 -24.98 -4.72 6.05
N THR A 492 -24.81 -6.00 5.76
CA THR A 492 -24.74 -7.05 6.81
C THR A 492 -23.41 -7.82 6.74
N PRO A 493 -22.31 -7.28 7.29
CA PRO A 493 -21.09 -8.05 7.53
C PRO A 493 -21.35 -9.23 8.47
N ASN A 494 -20.67 -10.35 8.22
CA ASN A 494 -20.74 -11.60 8.97
C ASN A 494 -19.33 -12.06 9.39
N PHE A 495 -18.51 -11.12 9.86
CA PHE A 495 -17.19 -11.43 10.36
C PHE A 495 -16.79 -10.57 11.55
N SER A 496 -15.80 -11.04 12.31
CA SER A 496 -15.08 -10.25 13.30
C SER A 496 -13.59 -10.55 13.24
N LEU A 497 -12.76 -9.56 13.59
CA LEU A 497 -11.32 -9.72 13.67
C LEU A 497 -10.92 -10.09 15.10
N TRP A 498 -9.79 -10.78 15.23
CA TRP A 498 -9.12 -11.02 16.50
C TRP A 498 -7.61 -11.20 16.30
N GLY A 499 -6.82 -11.04 17.36
CA GLY A 499 -5.37 -11.18 17.24
C GLY A 499 -4.61 -10.80 18.50
N PHE A 500 -3.30 -10.65 18.37
CA PHE A 500 -2.39 -10.34 19.48
C PHE A 500 -1.66 -9.00 19.34
N GLN A 501 -1.80 -8.34 18.19
CA GLN A 501 -1.19 -7.05 17.93
C GLN A 501 -2.28 -6.05 17.51
N PRO A 502 -2.89 -5.34 18.47
CA PRO A 502 -3.94 -4.38 18.19
C PRO A 502 -3.48 -3.14 17.42
N THR A 503 -2.20 -2.99 17.08
CA THR A 503 -1.69 -1.87 16.26
C THR A 503 -1.68 -2.19 14.76
N THR A 504 -2.35 -3.26 14.32
CA THR A 504 -2.37 -3.63 12.90
C THR A 504 -3.21 -2.66 12.07
N SER A 505 -2.74 -2.32 10.86
CA SER A 505 -3.50 -1.53 9.89
C SER A 505 -4.87 -2.14 9.58
N ALA A 506 -4.98 -3.47 9.64
CA ALA A 506 -6.18 -4.19 9.27
C ALA A 506 -7.43 -3.75 10.06
N LEU A 507 -7.26 -3.32 11.32
CA LEU A 507 -8.36 -2.80 12.13
C LEU A 507 -8.93 -1.50 11.54
N LEU A 508 -8.06 -0.52 11.26
CA LEU A 508 -8.46 0.77 10.70
C LEU A 508 -8.93 0.67 9.26
N THR A 509 -8.23 -0.10 8.43
CA THR A 509 -8.59 -0.25 7.01
C THR A 509 -9.91 -0.99 6.86
N SER A 510 -10.19 -1.98 7.71
CA SER A 510 -11.50 -2.64 7.73
C SER A 510 -12.61 -1.74 8.27
N PHE A 511 -12.34 -0.99 9.35
CA PHE A 511 -13.30 -0.03 9.89
C PHE A 511 -13.69 1.01 8.83
N ASP A 512 -12.71 1.67 8.21
CA ASP A 512 -12.98 2.67 7.18
C ASP A 512 -13.66 2.05 5.95
N PHE A 513 -13.25 0.86 5.53
CA PHE A 513 -13.88 0.15 4.41
C PHE A 513 -15.37 -0.10 4.68
N ILE A 514 -15.73 -0.68 5.82
CA ILE A 514 -17.14 -0.97 6.14
C ILE A 514 -17.92 0.34 6.28
N ARG A 515 -17.40 1.32 7.01
CA ARG A 515 -18.05 2.62 7.20
C ARG A 515 -18.36 3.32 5.88
N ASN A 516 -17.46 3.25 4.91
CA ASN A 516 -17.63 3.96 3.63
C ASN A 516 -18.48 3.19 2.59
N ASN A 517 -18.69 1.88 2.78
CA ASN A 517 -19.41 1.05 1.81
C ASN A 517 -20.74 0.49 2.33
N THR A 518 -21.07 0.76 3.59
CA THR A 518 -22.32 0.32 4.25
C THR A 518 -23.05 1.52 4.86
N LYS A 519 -24.29 1.31 5.31
CA LYS A 519 -25.07 2.31 6.07
C LYS A 519 -24.90 2.20 7.59
N LEU A 520 -23.90 1.46 8.05
CA LEU A 520 -23.67 1.20 9.47
C LEU A 520 -23.06 2.43 10.17
N THR A 521 -23.46 2.63 11.42
CA THR A 521 -22.89 3.63 12.32
C THR A 521 -21.47 3.24 12.77
N ASN A 522 -20.68 4.20 13.24
CA ASN A 522 -19.33 3.93 13.77
C ASN A 522 -19.35 2.85 14.88
N ASP A 523 -20.37 2.87 15.74
CA ASP A 523 -20.53 1.91 16.84
C ASP A 523 -20.78 0.49 16.34
N GLU A 524 -21.66 0.34 15.34
CA GLU A 524 -21.93 -0.96 14.72
C GLU A 524 -20.69 -1.50 14.01
N VAL A 525 -19.98 -0.64 13.26
CA VAL A 525 -18.74 -1.03 12.58
C VAL A 525 -17.67 -1.45 13.60
N GLN A 526 -17.47 -0.69 14.68
CA GLN A 526 -16.50 -1.04 15.72
C GLN A 526 -16.82 -2.39 16.37
N SER A 527 -18.11 -2.66 16.65
CA SER A 527 -18.55 -3.95 17.20
C SER A 527 -18.30 -5.11 16.24
N ILE A 528 -18.48 -4.90 14.93
CA ILE A 528 -18.21 -5.91 13.90
C ILE A 528 -16.72 -6.21 13.82
N ILE A 529 -15.89 -5.17 13.71
CA ILE A 529 -14.42 -5.31 13.66
C ILE A 529 -13.89 -6.03 14.89
N GLY A 530 -14.46 -5.78 16.06
CA GLY A 530 -14.15 -6.53 17.27
C GLY A 530 -12.81 -6.10 17.88
N PHE A 531 -12.60 -4.80 18.08
CA PHE A 531 -11.36 -4.28 18.68
C PHE A 531 -11.03 -4.94 20.03
N ASP A 532 -12.04 -5.25 20.85
CA ASP A 532 -11.88 -5.94 22.15
C ASP A 532 -11.48 -7.43 22.02
N ASN A 533 -11.41 -7.97 20.79
CA ASN A 533 -10.91 -9.31 20.51
C ASN A 533 -9.39 -9.34 20.30
N PHE A 534 -8.70 -8.21 20.47
CA PHE A 534 -7.25 -8.13 20.44
C PHE A 534 -6.66 -8.09 21.84
N LEU A 535 -5.60 -8.87 22.05
CA LEU A 535 -4.88 -8.91 23.32
C LEU A 535 -4.05 -7.64 23.53
N VAL A 536 -4.21 -6.98 24.68
CA VAL A 536 -3.19 -6.08 25.24
C VAL A 536 -2.22 -6.94 26.02
N GLY A 537 -1.05 -7.20 25.42
CA GLY A 537 -0.06 -8.08 26.03
C GLY A 537 0.41 -7.55 27.39
N LYS A 538 0.44 -8.43 28.38
CA LYS A 538 1.10 -8.19 29.67
C LYS A 538 2.58 -8.52 29.59
N ASN A 539 2.93 -9.61 28.90
CA ASN A 539 4.28 -10.16 28.93
C ASN A 539 5.09 -9.86 27.65
N TYR A 540 4.69 -8.89 26.83
CA TYR A 540 5.46 -8.50 25.64
C TYR A 540 5.14 -7.08 25.19
N ASP A 541 6.08 -6.41 24.53
CA ASP A 541 5.84 -5.13 23.87
C ASP A 541 5.16 -5.34 22.50
N ILE A 542 4.01 -4.71 22.28
CA ILE A 542 3.21 -4.87 21.06
C ILE A 542 3.85 -4.25 19.79
N LEU A 543 4.89 -3.44 19.93
CA LEU A 543 5.62 -2.82 18.81
C LEU A 543 7.07 -3.30 18.69
N ARG A 544 7.82 -3.24 19.78
CA ARG A 544 9.28 -3.44 19.78
C ARG A 544 9.69 -4.91 19.67
N ARG A 545 8.74 -5.84 19.83
CA ARG A 545 9.00 -7.30 19.84
C ARG A 545 9.88 -7.76 21.00
N ASP A 546 10.02 -6.89 22.00
CA ASP A 546 10.83 -7.09 23.18
C ASP A 546 10.06 -7.87 24.25
N TYR A 547 10.85 -8.62 25.03
CA TYR A 547 10.40 -9.33 26.22
C TYR A 547 11.52 -9.27 27.25
N GLU A 548 11.17 -8.77 28.44
CA GLU A 548 12.00 -8.86 29.63
C GLU A 548 11.27 -9.75 30.65
N PRO A 549 11.93 -10.79 31.18
CA PRO A 549 11.35 -11.60 32.25
C PRO A 549 10.85 -10.74 33.41
N ASN A 550 9.64 -11.02 33.88
CA ASN A 550 8.96 -10.32 34.99
C ASN A 550 8.60 -8.84 34.75
N LYS A 551 8.70 -8.33 33.52
CA LYS A 551 8.23 -6.98 33.18
C LYS A 551 6.77 -7.01 32.73
N ASP A 552 5.95 -6.14 33.32
CA ASP A 552 4.58 -5.91 32.89
C ASP A 552 4.54 -4.78 31.85
N TYR A 553 4.18 -5.13 30.61
CA TYR A 553 4.08 -4.21 29.48
C TYR A 553 2.71 -3.55 29.35
N THR A 554 1.73 -3.86 30.20
CA THR A 554 0.33 -3.41 30.05
C THR A 554 0.24 -1.89 29.88
N ASN A 555 0.86 -1.12 30.77
CA ASN A 555 0.82 0.34 30.69
C ASN A 555 1.53 0.89 29.45
N GLN A 556 2.65 0.28 29.04
CA GLN A 556 3.39 0.69 27.84
C GLN A 556 2.57 0.42 26.58
N ASN A 557 1.94 -0.76 26.51
CA ASN A 557 1.06 -1.16 25.42
C ASN A 557 -0.20 -0.29 25.36
N LEU A 558 -0.80 0.07 26.50
CA LEU A 558 -1.92 1.01 26.55
C LEU A 558 -1.53 2.40 26.05
N GLN A 559 -0.36 2.92 26.43
CA GLN A 559 0.15 4.19 25.91
C GLN A 559 0.40 4.13 24.40
N ILE A 560 0.91 3.01 23.89
CA ILE A 560 1.07 2.82 22.44
C ILE A 560 -0.28 2.85 21.72
N LEU A 561 -1.29 2.20 22.28
CA LEU A 561 -2.64 2.19 21.71
C LEU A 561 -3.29 3.57 21.78
N GLU A 562 -3.12 4.30 22.88
CA GLU A 562 -3.56 5.69 23.00
C GLU A 562 -2.88 6.58 21.94
N ARG A 563 -1.59 6.41 21.67
CA ARG A 563 -0.92 7.18 20.62
C ARG A 563 -1.37 6.78 19.21
N THR A 564 -1.70 5.50 19.00
CA THR A 564 -2.14 4.95 17.71
C THR A 564 -3.59 5.33 17.40
N TYR A 565 -4.47 5.34 18.39
CA TYR A 565 -5.92 5.48 18.18
C TYR A 565 -6.57 6.65 18.92
N GLY A 566 -5.86 7.28 19.85
CA GLY A 566 -6.39 8.34 20.73
C GLY A 566 -7.01 9.50 19.96
N GLN A 567 -6.46 9.84 18.80
CA GLN A 567 -7.02 10.87 17.91
C GLN A 567 -8.40 10.49 17.39
N LEU A 568 -8.60 9.25 16.92
CA LEU A 568 -9.90 8.77 16.46
C LEU A 568 -10.88 8.60 17.62
N ILE A 569 -10.38 8.26 18.80
CA ILE A 569 -11.20 8.20 20.02
C ILE A 569 -11.71 9.60 20.39
N PHE A 570 -10.81 10.58 20.40
CA PHE A 570 -11.16 11.97 20.74
C PHE A 570 -12.07 12.59 19.67
N ALA A 571 -11.88 12.25 18.40
CA ALA A 571 -12.78 12.61 17.31
C ALA A 571 -14.14 11.87 17.34
N LYS A 572 -14.39 11.01 18.34
CA LYS A 572 -15.60 10.18 18.49
C LYS A 572 -15.87 9.25 17.30
N ILE A 573 -14.81 8.84 16.61
CA ILE A 573 -14.87 7.86 15.52
C ILE A 573 -14.74 6.45 16.09
N LEU A 574 -13.86 6.27 17.08
CA LEU A 574 -13.73 5.03 17.84
C LEU A 574 -14.15 5.28 19.29
N LYS A 575 -14.80 4.31 19.91
CA LYS A 575 -14.91 4.24 21.37
C LYS A 575 -13.57 3.86 21.98
N LYS A 576 -13.33 4.35 23.19
CA LYS A 576 -12.16 3.97 23.98
C LYS A 576 -12.10 2.44 24.12
N PHE A 577 -10.91 1.88 23.96
CA PHE A 577 -10.66 0.48 24.25
C PHE A 577 -10.51 0.26 25.75
N TYR A 578 -11.05 -0.87 26.22
CA TYR A 578 -10.87 -1.42 27.57
C TYR A 578 -11.61 -0.67 28.68
#